data_AF-A0A2G6TKU2-F1
#
_entry.id   AF-A0A2G6TKU2-F1
#
_cell.length_a   1.000
_cell.length_b   1.000
_cell.length_c   1.000
_cell.angle_alpha   90.00
_cell.angle_beta   90.00
_cell.angle_gamma   90.00
#
_symmetry.space_group_name_H-M   'P 1'
#
loop_
_entity.id
_entity.type
_entity.pdbx_description
1 polymer ?
#
loop_
_entity_poly.entity_id
_entity_poly.type
_entity_poly.pdbx_seq_one_letter_code
_entity_poly.pdbx_strand_id
1 'polypeptide(L)'
;MVKKVLFLFLVSIITISCKKEKQEPIKEIPKETQKVAKVETYDDTNKDFTIAPVDFLDEKYKTKGFVLPDHAPSFPTYTYFDKSLGGFVVNYIGKSAFIQYKWSADYSGSYFSQFKDLGVEGENNKAKQVNEIVTKILKRELKDYYIVADFLPKEAIREYMNDGSGEFELKENAQTYFYVYENNKWVFIKKLPTMKIKKEGVDLYNDLLLFHKLKNIKPIAEKFQGKFRAEVDGEVTMNEIGHTTYYFTITENQIDLKSEAIRGDFVCEGNYKGIQEDNILELYYDRNDQRCIKLEATYSIKKEGDDFFIKGIGGEVRANDWIKMYIE
;
A
#
# COMPACT_ATOMS: atom_id res chain seq x y z
N MET A 1 30.16 -12.81 -17.33
CA MET A 1 30.18 -11.35 -17.58
C MET A 1 29.01 -10.77 -16.79
N VAL A 2 29.25 -10.42 -15.53
CA VAL A 2 28.20 -10.03 -14.58
C VAL A 2 27.87 -8.56 -14.81
N LYS A 3 26.65 -8.27 -15.25
CA LYS A 3 26.14 -6.89 -15.34
C LYS A 3 26.06 -6.34 -13.91
N LYS A 4 26.89 -5.36 -13.59
CA LYS A 4 26.74 -4.51 -12.40
C LYS A 4 25.45 -3.71 -12.59
N VAL A 5 24.40 -4.08 -11.88
CA VAL A 5 23.15 -3.30 -11.80
C VAL A 5 23.25 -2.49 -10.51
N LEU A 6 23.52 -1.19 -10.66
CA LEU A 6 23.55 -0.20 -9.58
C LEU A 6 22.09 0.13 -9.25
N PHE A 7 21.57 -0.37 -8.13
CA PHE A 7 20.28 0.06 -7.59
C PHE A 7 20.54 1.26 -6.69
N LEU A 8 20.41 2.47 -7.25
CA LEU A 8 20.32 3.69 -6.45
C LEU A 8 19.00 3.65 -5.69
N PHE A 9 19.05 3.39 -4.39
CA PHE A 9 18.11 4.07 -3.51
C PHE A 9 18.39 5.56 -3.69
N LEU A 10 17.41 6.31 -4.20
CA LEU A 10 17.45 7.77 -4.25
C LEU A 10 17.47 8.30 -2.81
N VAL A 11 18.63 8.21 -2.17
CA VAL A 11 18.94 8.90 -0.92
C VAL A 11 19.14 10.35 -1.33
N SER A 12 18.13 11.20 -1.14
CA SER A 12 18.31 12.64 -1.18
C SER A 12 19.28 13.03 -0.07
N ILE A 13 20.56 13.16 -0.41
CA ILE A 13 21.62 13.63 0.49
C ILE A 13 21.41 15.13 0.68
N ILE A 14 20.80 15.53 1.80
CA ILE A 14 20.92 16.91 2.29
C ILE A 14 22.29 17.01 2.96
N THR A 15 23.21 17.70 2.30
CA THR A 15 24.52 18.06 2.84
C THR A 15 24.35 19.14 3.92
N ILE A 16 24.16 18.73 5.18
CA ILE A 16 24.31 19.67 6.30
C ILE A 16 25.80 19.81 6.59
N SER A 17 26.30 21.01 6.28
CA SER A 17 27.63 21.51 6.60
C SER A 17 27.97 21.29 8.08
N CYS A 18 28.99 20.47 8.34
CA CYS A 18 29.56 20.26 9.67
C CYS A 18 30.19 21.56 10.21
N LYS A 19 29.56 22.20 11.19
CA LYS A 19 30.30 23.02 12.18
C LYS A 19 30.72 22.11 13.33
N LYS A 20 32.03 21.91 13.45
CA LYS A 20 32.67 21.24 14.60
C LYS A 20 32.43 22.05 15.86
N GLU A 21 31.80 21.45 16.86
CA GLU A 21 31.81 21.94 18.23
C GLU A 21 32.52 20.90 19.11
N LYS A 22 33.40 21.38 19.99
CA LYS A 22 34.41 20.61 20.72
C LYS A 22 33.76 19.72 21.79
N GLN A 23 34.17 18.46 21.87
CA GLN A 23 33.90 17.58 23.02
C GLN A 23 34.83 17.96 24.18
N GLU A 24 34.26 18.25 25.35
CA GLU A 24 34.95 18.12 26.64
C GLU A 24 34.82 16.68 27.15
N PRO A 25 35.85 16.13 27.83
CA PRO A 25 35.86 14.73 28.25
C PRO A 25 34.92 14.48 29.44
N ILE A 26 34.01 13.52 29.28
CA ILE A 26 33.14 13.01 30.34
C ILE A 26 33.98 12.16 31.32
N LYS A 27 33.88 12.49 32.61
CA LYS A 27 34.45 11.76 33.74
C LYS A 27 33.83 10.36 33.86
N GLU A 28 34.68 9.36 34.06
CA GLU A 28 34.30 7.98 34.38
C GLU A 28 33.54 7.90 35.71
N ILE A 29 32.42 7.18 35.73
CA ILE A 29 31.74 6.72 36.95
C ILE A 29 31.68 5.17 36.89
N PRO A 30 31.99 4.44 37.98
CA PRO A 30 32.12 2.99 37.94
C PRO A 30 30.78 2.25 37.78
N LYS A 31 30.79 1.18 36.99
CA LYS A 31 29.67 0.23 36.82
C LYS A 31 29.58 -0.70 38.03
N GLU A 32 28.48 -0.60 38.77
CA GLU A 32 28.04 -1.63 39.70
C GLU A 32 27.18 -2.68 38.97
N THR A 33 27.30 -3.92 39.43
CA THR A 33 27.07 -5.17 38.71
C THR A 33 25.60 -5.61 38.79
N GLN A 34 24.96 -5.93 37.66
CA GLN A 34 23.77 -6.81 37.67
C GLN A 34 23.79 -7.85 36.54
N LYS A 35 24.17 -9.06 36.99
CA LYS A 35 23.77 -10.43 36.59
C LYS A 35 23.33 -10.66 35.14
N VAL A 36 24.27 -11.28 34.41
CA VAL A 36 24.10 -12.02 33.16
C VAL A 36 23.10 -13.15 33.36
N ALA A 37 21.93 -13.05 32.75
CA ALA A 37 21.11 -14.22 32.41
C ALA A 37 21.70 -14.88 31.16
N LYS A 38 21.80 -16.22 31.21
CA LYS A 38 22.41 -17.07 30.18
C LYS A 38 21.85 -16.76 28.79
N VAL A 39 22.74 -16.37 27.89
CA VAL A 39 22.52 -16.37 26.45
C VAL A 39 22.38 -17.82 26.01
N GLU A 40 21.16 -18.25 25.71
CA GLU A 40 20.96 -19.41 24.85
C GLU A 40 21.43 -19.00 23.45
N THR A 41 22.56 -19.55 23.05
CA THR A 41 23.10 -19.46 21.69
C THR A 41 22.15 -20.19 20.75
N TYR A 42 21.23 -19.45 20.14
CA TYR A 42 20.47 -19.91 18.99
C TYR A 42 21.38 -19.89 17.76
N ASP A 43 21.48 -21.03 17.10
CA ASP A 43 22.18 -21.24 15.84
C ASP A 43 21.59 -20.31 14.75
N ASP A 44 22.42 -19.38 14.25
CA ASP A 44 22.03 -18.21 13.45
C ASP A 44 22.05 -18.50 11.94
N THR A 45 21.39 -19.58 11.51
CA THR A 45 21.44 -20.03 10.11
C THR A 45 20.11 -20.02 9.35
N ASN A 46 19.02 -19.49 9.92
CA ASN A 46 17.86 -19.06 9.13
C ASN A 46 16.87 -18.19 9.96
N LYS A 47 17.25 -16.93 10.25
CA LYS A 47 16.29 -15.97 10.82
C LYS A 47 15.21 -15.65 9.78
N ASP A 48 14.01 -16.18 9.98
CA ASP A 48 12.83 -15.84 9.18
C ASP A 48 12.08 -14.69 9.84
N PHE A 49 12.02 -13.54 9.16
CA PHE A 49 11.41 -12.32 9.70
C PHE A 49 9.90 -12.30 9.46
N THR A 50 9.19 -13.40 9.73
CA THR A 50 7.71 -13.41 9.66
C THR A 50 7.07 -12.65 10.82
N ILE A 51 7.83 -12.39 11.88
CA ILE A 51 7.49 -11.45 12.95
C ILE A 51 8.30 -10.18 12.72
N ALA A 52 7.65 -9.02 12.80
CA ALA A 52 8.35 -7.74 12.66
C ALA A 52 9.47 -7.63 13.72
N PRO A 53 10.73 -7.37 13.31
CA PRO A 53 11.86 -7.35 14.23
C PRO A 53 11.85 -6.16 15.18
N VAL A 54 11.13 -5.09 14.81
CA VAL A 54 10.95 -3.86 15.56
C VAL A 54 9.56 -3.31 15.30
N ASP A 55 9.11 -2.38 16.15
CA ASP A 55 7.99 -1.53 15.78
C ASP A 55 8.47 -0.43 14.84
N PHE A 56 8.14 -0.56 13.55
CA PHE A 56 8.59 0.42 12.56
C PHE A 56 7.99 1.82 12.78
N LEU A 57 6.90 1.96 13.57
CA LEU A 57 6.28 3.25 13.91
C LEU A 57 6.94 4.00 15.07
N ASP A 58 7.94 3.42 15.73
CA ASP A 58 8.65 4.04 16.85
C ASP A 58 9.32 5.37 16.40
N GLU A 59 9.13 6.43 17.20
CA GLU A 59 9.56 7.80 16.88
C GLU A 59 11.07 7.90 16.64
N LYS A 60 11.87 7.04 17.30
CA LYS A 60 13.32 7.01 17.12
C LYS A 60 13.75 6.69 15.69
N TYR A 61 12.86 6.13 14.86
CA TYR A 61 13.13 5.81 13.46
C TYR A 61 12.72 6.92 12.49
N LYS A 62 11.99 7.94 12.94
CA LYS A 62 11.46 9.04 12.10
C LYS A 62 12.40 10.24 12.02
N THR A 63 13.71 10.01 12.13
CA THR A 63 14.72 11.07 12.27
C THR A 63 14.85 11.97 11.04
N LYS A 64 14.55 11.45 9.86
CA LYS A 64 14.60 12.19 8.59
C LYS A 64 13.24 12.79 8.18
N GLY A 65 12.19 12.54 8.96
CA GLY A 65 10.83 12.95 8.63
C GLY A 65 10.27 12.25 7.39
N PHE A 66 9.17 12.79 6.88
CA PHE A 66 8.47 12.29 5.70
C PHE A 66 9.00 12.89 4.40
N VAL A 67 8.97 12.08 3.36
CA VAL A 67 9.20 12.46 1.95
C VAL A 67 8.06 11.94 1.07
N LEU A 68 7.98 12.46 -0.15
CA LEU A 68 7.09 12.00 -1.21
C LEU A 68 7.96 11.40 -2.33
N PRO A 69 7.85 10.10 -2.63
CA PRO A 69 8.58 9.48 -3.74
C PRO A 69 8.18 10.08 -5.08
N ASP A 70 9.11 10.03 -6.04
CA ASP A 70 8.93 10.49 -7.41
C ASP A 70 8.19 9.45 -8.27
N HIS A 71 6.99 9.10 -7.83
CA HIS A 71 6.05 8.21 -8.53
C HIS A 71 4.65 8.85 -8.50
N ALA A 72 3.85 8.60 -9.53
CA ALA A 72 2.47 9.06 -9.60
C ALA A 72 1.48 7.88 -9.54
N PRO A 73 0.48 7.89 -8.64
CA PRO A 73 0.33 8.82 -7.52
C PRO A 73 1.41 8.60 -6.45
N SER A 74 1.87 9.69 -5.84
CA SER A 74 2.85 9.64 -4.74
C SER A 74 2.17 9.28 -3.41
N PHE A 75 2.94 9.06 -2.36
CA PHE A 75 2.43 8.76 -1.03
C PHE A 75 3.46 9.13 0.05
N PRO A 76 3.03 9.48 1.26
CA PRO A 76 3.95 9.75 2.35
C PRO A 76 4.79 8.52 2.69
N THR A 77 6.09 8.74 2.84
CA THR A 77 7.00 7.70 3.27
C THR A 77 8.08 8.24 4.21
N TYR A 78 8.62 7.40 5.07
CA TYR A 78 9.89 7.66 5.74
C TYR A 78 10.75 6.41 5.74
N THR A 79 12.05 6.61 5.83
CA THR A 79 13.05 5.56 5.71
C THR A 79 13.97 5.57 6.91
N TYR A 80 14.30 4.39 7.40
CA TYR A 80 15.31 4.21 8.42
C TYR A 80 16.32 3.14 8.00
N PHE A 81 17.57 3.34 8.38
CA PHE A 81 18.63 2.40 8.11
C PHE A 81 19.66 2.42 9.22
N ASP A 82 20.06 1.23 9.65
CA ASP A 82 21.12 1.01 10.62
C ASP A 82 21.84 -0.30 10.32
N LYS A 83 23.18 -0.32 10.37
CA LYS A 83 23.98 -1.51 10.01
C LYS A 83 23.69 -2.75 10.87
N SER A 84 23.17 -2.57 12.08
CA SER A 84 22.85 -3.66 13.01
C SER A 84 21.48 -4.29 12.78
N LEU A 85 20.55 -3.58 12.11
CA LEU A 85 19.19 -4.01 11.82
C LEU A 85 18.98 -4.30 10.32
N GLY A 86 19.55 -3.46 9.45
CA GLY A 86 19.22 -3.35 8.04
C GLY A 86 18.48 -2.05 7.74
N GLY A 87 17.61 -2.07 6.74
CA GLY A 87 16.82 -0.91 6.31
C GLY A 87 15.33 -1.23 6.26
N PHE A 88 14.49 -0.22 6.50
CA PHE A 88 13.07 -0.31 6.20
C PHE A 88 12.52 1.02 5.70
N VAL A 89 11.46 0.91 4.91
CA VAL A 89 10.64 2.04 4.49
C VAL A 89 9.23 1.84 5.04
N VAL A 90 8.63 2.89 5.57
CA VAL A 90 7.22 2.90 6.01
C VAL A 90 6.41 3.81 5.11
N ASN A 91 5.40 3.24 4.48
CA ASN A 91 4.61 3.83 3.40
C ASN A 91 3.15 3.98 3.84
N TYR A 92 2.56 5.15 3.59
CA TYR A 92 1.18 5.47 3.92
C TYR A 92 0.33 5.45 2.65
N ILE A 93 -0.28 4.31 2.38
CA ILE A 93 -0.98 4.02 1.13
C ILE A 93 -2.46 4.32 1.30
N GLY A 94 -3.01 5.26 0.51
CA GLY A 94 -4.43 5.60 0.57
C GLY A 94 -5.32 4.39 0.33
N LYS A 95 -6.41 4.26 1.09
CA LYS A 95 -7.34 3.12 1.00
C LYS A 95 -8.20 3.11 -0.27
N SER A 96 -8.34 4.25 -0.93
CA SER A 96 -9.05 4.40 -2.21
C SER A 96 -8.21 5.17 -3.21
N ALA A 97 -8.51 5.01 -4.50
CA ALA A 97 -7.84 5.75 -5.57
C ALA A 97 -7.94 7.26 -5.34
N PHE A 98 -9.09 7.76 -4.89
CA PHE A 98 -9.28 9.17 -4.54
C PHE A 98 -8.27 9.66 -3.50
N ILE A 99 -8.06 8.91 -2.40
CA ILE A 99 -7.09 9.29 -1.37
C ILE A 99 -5.65 9.20 -1.89
N GLN A 100 -5.34 8.21 -2.73
CA GLN A 100 -4.03 8.07 -3.36
C GLN A 100 -3.72 9.30 -4.25
N TYR A 101 -4.67 9.74 -5.08
CA TYR A 101 -4.48 10.89 -5.97
C TYR A 101 -4.36 12.23 -5.25
N LYS A 102 -4.82 12.36 -3.99
CA LYS A 102 -4.63 13.60 -3.22
C LYS A 102 -3.17 13.95 -2.94
N TRP A 103 -2.25 13.00 -3.09
CA TRP A 103 -0.80 13.25 -2.95
C TRP A 103 -0.12 13.63 -4.28
N SER A 104 -0.84 13.52 -5.40
CA SER A 104 -0.32 13.92 -6.71
C SER A 104 -0.42 15.43 -6.89
N ALA A 105 0.72 16.11 -7.11
CA ALA A 105 0.74 17.55 -7.40
C ALA A 105 -0.05 17.92 -8.67
N ASP A 106 -0.29 16.96 -9.57
CA ASP A 106 -1.00 17.19 -10.82
C ASP A 106 -2.50 17.29 -10.69
N TYR A 107 -3.07 16.80 -9.59
CA TYR A 107 -4.50 16.85 -9.33
C TYR A 107 -4.87 18.18 -8.66
N SER A 108 -5.84 18.92 -9.21
CA SER A 108 -6.23 20.25 -8.72
C SER A 108 -6.75 20.26 -7.28
N GLY A 109 -7.38 19.16 -6.84
CA GLY A 109 -7.84 18.95 -5.47
C GLY A 109 -6.82 18.29 -4.53
N SER A 110 -5.54 18.21 -4.91
CA SER A 110 -4.50 17.57 -4.10
C SER A 110 -4.00 18.46 -2.97
N TYR A 111 -3.30 17.86 -2.01
CA TYR A 111 -2.65 18.59 -0.92
C TYR A 111 -1.49 19.49 -1.39
N PHE A 112 -0.98 19.25 -2.60
CA PHE A 112 0.19 19.94 -3.13
C PHE A 112 -0.07 20.74 -4.41
N SER A 113 -1.32 20.85 -4.86
CA SER A 113 -1.68 21.60 -6.09
C SER A 113 -1.23 23.05 -6.03
N GLN A 114 -1.27 23.66 -4.85
CA GLN A 114 -0.78 25.02 -4.58
C GLN A 114 0.73 25.22 -4.79
N PHE A 115 1.51 24.13 -4.94
CA PHE A 115 2.95 24.18 -5.20
C PHE A 115 3.30 23.93 -6.67
N LYS A 116 2.33 23.64 -7.54
CA LYS A 116 2.55 23.31 -8.96
C LYS A 116 3.19 24.47 -9.73
N ASP A 117 2.88 25.71 -9.36
CA ASP A 117 3.34 26.93 -10.03
C ASP A 117 4.43 27.69 -9.25
N LEU A 118 4.90 27.15 -8.13
CA LEU A 118 5.97 27.76 -7.35
C LEU A 118 7.32 27.35 -7.95
N GLY A 119 7.86 28.23 -8.79
CA GLY A 119 9.18 28.13 -9.41
C GLY A 119 10.31 27.81 -8.41
N VAL A 120 11.47 27.45 -8.96
CA VAL A 120 12.64 26.85 -8.29
C VAL A 120 13.38 27.85 -7.37
N GLU A 121 12.70 28.44 -6.40
CA GLU A 121 13.34 29.19 -5.31
C GLU A 121 13.04 28.51 -3.97
N GLY A 122 14.07 27.89 -3.37
CA GLY A 122 14.06 27.42 -1.98
C GLY A 122 14.05 25.91 -1.77
N GLU A 123 15.00 25.17 -2.35
CA GLU A 123 15.14 23.70 -2.18
C GLU A 123 15.22 23.24 -0.71
N ASN A 124 15.84 24.03 0.18
CA ASN A 124 15.97 23.66 1.59
C ASN A 124 14.70 23.83 2.43
N ASN A 125 13.74 24.66 1.99
CA ASN A 125 12.49 24.89 2.72
C ASN A 125 11.38 23.90 2.31
N LYS A 126 11.51 23.26 1.14
CA LYS A 126 10.51 22.32 0.61
C LYS A 126 10.42 21.04 1.44
N ALA A 127 11.54 20.42 1.81
CA ALA A 127 11.52 19.18 2.61
C ALA A 127 10.85 19.37 3.98
N LYS A 128 11.15 20.50 4.66
CA LYS A 128 10.52 20.84 5.93
C LYS A 128 9.02 21.09 5.78
N GLN A 129 8.61 21.85 4.76
CA GLN A 129 7.20 22.11 4.47
C GLN A 129 6.43 20.83 4.13
N VAL A 130 7.00 19.95 3.29
CA VAL A 130 6.41 18.65 2.97
C VAL A 130 6.22 17.85 4.25
N ASN A 131 7.24 17.73 5.09
CA ASN A 131 7.15 17.00 6.35
C ASN A 131 6.06 17.56 7.28
N GLU A 132 5.95 18.89 7.41
CA GLU A 132 4.91 19.54 8.24
C GLU A 132 3.50 19.28 7.70
N ILE A 133 3.30 19.43 6.39
CA ILE A 133 2.02 19.20 5.71
C ILE A 133 1.60 17.73 5.85
N VAL A 134 2.50 16.81 5.52
CA VAL A 134 2.28 15.36 5.65
C VAL A 134 1.91 15.01 7.08
N THR A 135 2.69 15.48 8.06
CA THR A 135 2.44 15.21 9.49
C THR A 135 1.05 15.69 9.90
N LYS A 136 0.64 16.88 9.47
CA LYS A 136 -0.69 17.44 9.78
C LYS A 136 -1.82 16.62 9.17
N ILE A 137 -1.67 16.21 7.90
CA ILE A 137 -2.67 15.40 7.19
C ILE A 137 -2.81 14.03 7.84
N LEU A 138 -1.69 13.33 8.05
CA LEU A 138 -1.69 11.99 8.63
C LEU A 138 -2.25 11.99 10.06
N LYS A 139 -2.01 13.05 10.86
CA LYS A 139 -2.66 13.20 12.18
C LYS A 139 -4.19 13.27 12.11
N ARG A 140 -4.75 13.87 11.06
CA ARG A 140 -6.21 14.07 10.90
C ARG A 140 -6.88 12.88 10.20
N GLU A 141 -6.19 12.27 9.25
CA GLU A 141 -6.78 11.37 8.25
C GLU A 141 -6.16 9.97 8.28
N LEU A 142 -5.43 9.60 9.34
CA LEU A 142 -4.72 8.31 9.44
C LEU A 142 -5.58 7.10 9.08
N LYS A 143 -6.86 7.13 9.46
CA LYS A 143 -7.83 6.06 9.21
C LYS A 143 -8.06 5.75 7.73
N ASP A 144 -7.75 6.70 6.84
CA ASP A 144 -7.93 6.61 5.39
C ASP A 144 -6.71 5.99 4.70
N TYR A 145 -5.72 5.53 5.46
CA TYR A 145 -4.47 4.93 4.97
C TYR A 145 -4.26 3.51 5.50
N TYR A 146 -3.67 2.66 4.67
CA TYR A 146 -2.89 1.52 5.10
C TYR A 146 -1.46 1.99 5.43
N ILE A 147 -0.88 1.44 6.49
CA ILE A 147 0.53 1.67 6.83
C ILE A 147 1.27 0.38 6.52
N VAL A 148 2.21 0.45 5.58
CA VAL A 148 2.93 -0.71 5.05
C VAL A 148 4.42 -0.51 5.26
N ALA A 149 5.09 -1.50 5.84
CA ALA A 149 6.54 -1.51 5.96
C ALA A 149 7.14 -2.53 4.98
N ASP A 150 8.16 -2.10 4.24
CA ASP A 150 9.11 -3.01 3.61
C ASP A 150 10.39 -3.06 4.46
N PHE A 151 10.92 -4.25 4.67
CA PHE A 151 12.08 -4.47 5.53
C PHE A 151 13.11 -5.32 4.81
N LEU A 152 14.32 -4.78 4.73
CA LEU A 152 15.51 -5.45 4.24
C LEU A 152 16.43 -5.73 5.45
N PRO A 153 16.54 -6.99 5.90
CA PRO A 153 17.40 -7.34 7.02
C PRO A 153 18.87 -7.13 6.67
N LYS A 154 19.71 -6.81 7.66
CA LYS A 154 21.17 -6.74 7.45
C LYS A 154 21.74 -8.02 6.85
N GLU A 155 21.14 -9.17 7.13
CA GLU A 155 21.53 -10.48 6.62
C GLU A 155 21.37 -10.57 5.10
N ALA A 156 20.56 -9.71 4.48
CA ALA A 156 20.40 -9.61 3.03
C ALA A 156 21.49 -8.73 2.37
N ILE A 157 22.25 -7.97 3.16
CA ILE A 157 23.31 -7.08 2.68
C ILE A 157 24.63 -7.85 2.64
N ARG A 158 25.32 -7.79 1.49
CA ARG A 158 26.63 -8.41 1.26
C ARG A 158 27.75 -7.51 1.76
N GLU A 159 27.75 -6.26 1.34
CA GLU A 159 28.81 -5.31 1.59
C GLU A 159 28.25 -3.89 1.71
N TYR A 160 28.85 -3.07 2.56
CA TYR A 160 28.58 -1.64 2.64
C TYR A 160 29.72 -0.89 1.96
N MET A 161 29.40 0.06 1.08
CA MET A 161 30.41 0.87 0.42
C MET A 161 31.05 1.82 1.44
N ASN A 162 32.39 1.85 1.47
CA ASN A 162 33.17 2.68 2.38
C ASN A 162 33.55 4.05 1.76
N ASP A 163 32.76 4.53 0.80
CA ASP A 163 32.96 5.80 0.09
C ASP A 163 32.15 6.97 0.68
N GLY A 164 31.41 6.71 1.76
CA GLY A 164 30.56 7.71 2.43
C GLY A 164 29.20 7.94 1.76
N SER A 165 28.88 7.23 0.67
CA SER A 165 27.57 7.30 0.00
C SER A 165 26.44 6.69 0.84
N GLY A 166 26.78 5.73 1.70
CA GLY A 166 25.80 4.88 2.39
C GLY A 166 25.22 3.79 1.50
N GLU A 167 25.76 3.59 0.29
CA GLU A 167 25.37 2.51 -0.61
C GLU A 167 25.81 1.14 -0.06
N PHE A 168 25.10 0.11 -0.52
CA PHE A 168 25.38 -1.27 -0.14
C PHE A 168 25.06 -2.22 -1.29
N GLU A 169 25.73 -3.37 -1.29
CA GLU A 169 25.47 -4.45 -2.24
C GLU A 169 24.60 -5.51 -1.57
N LEU A 170 23.63 -6.03 -2.32
CA LEU A 170 22.75 -7.11 -1.87
C LEU A 170 23.37 -8.48 -2.14
N LYS A 171 23.02 -9.46 -1.31
CA LYS A 171 23.22 -10.88 -1.63
C LYS A 171 22.29 -11.30 -2.77
N GLU A 172 22.69 -12.26 -3.58
CA GLU A 172 21.88 -12.75 -4.71
C GLU A 172 20.52 -13.31 -4.27
N ASN A 173 20.47 -13.89 -3.08
CA ASN A 173 19.26 -14.45 -2.46
C ASN A 173 18.57 -13.48 -1.48
N ALA A 174 18.92 -12.20 -1.49
CA ALA A 174 18.31 -11.18 -0.63
C ALA A 174 16.77 -11.23 -0.69
N GLN A 175 16.15 -11.11 0.47
CA GLN A 175 14.70 -11.11 0.63
C GLN A 175 14.26 -9.80 1.29
N THR A 176 13.18 -9.23 0.78
CA THR A 176 12.46 -8.11 1.41
C THR A 176 11.18 -8.65 2.03
N TYR A 177 10.91 -8.25 3.27
CA TYR A 177 9.75 -8.66 4.05
C TYR A 177 8.75 -7.51 4.10
N PHE A 178 7.48 -7.82 3.87
CA PHE A 178 6.40 -6.83 3.83
C PHE A 178 5.44 -7.05 4.98
N TYR A 179 5.06 -5.96 5.65
CA TYR A 179 4.12 -5.96 6.77
C TYR A 179 3.07 -4.87 6.59
N VAL A 180 1.87 -5.11 7.09
CA VAL A 180 0.84 -4.08 7.27
C VAL A 180 0.61 -3.85 8.76
N TYR A 181 0.42 -2.61 9.16
CA TYR A 181 0.03 -2.27 10.53
C TYR A 181 -1.51 -2.27 10.62
N GLU A 182 -2.07 -3.20 11.38
CA GLU A 182 -3.51 -3.35 11.59
C GLU A 182 -3.79 -3.78 13.03
N ASN A 183 -4.86 -3.26 13.63
CA ASN A 183 -5.24 -3.59 15.02
C ASN A 183 -4.09 -3.41 16.03
N ASN A 184 -3.34 -2.31 15.89
CA ASN A 184 -2.19 -1.96 16.71
C ASN A 184 -1.03 -2.98 16.71
N LYS A 185 -0.86 -3.73 15.61
CA LYS A 185 0.24 -4.68 15.46
C LYS A 185 0.71 -4.75 14.01
N TRP A 186 1.97 -5.10 13.84
CA TRP A 186 2.53 -5.45 12.53
C TRP A 186 2.13 -6.88 12.16
N VAL A 187 1.52 -7.02 10.98
CA VAL A 187 1.09 -8.29 10.43
C VAL A 187 1.87 -8.56 9.15
N PHE A 188 2.54 -9.71 9.11
CA PHE A 188 3.28 -10.13 7.94
C PHE A 188 2.36 -10.43 6.75
N ILE A 189 2.71 -9.85 5.61
CA ILE A 189 2.03 -10.04 4.33
C ILE A 189 2.73 -11.16 3.57
N LYS A 190 3.99 -10.93 3.22
CA LYS A 190 4.78 -11.82 2.35
C LYS A 190 6.26 -11.44 2.39
N LYS A 191 7.13 -12.36 1.99
CA LYS A 191 8.52 -12.08 1.63
C LYS A 191 8.74 -12.32 0.14
N LEU A 192 9.50 -11.42 -0.49
CA LEU A 192 9.83 -11.51 -1.92
C LEU A 192 11.34 -11.45 -2.10
N PRO A 193 11.92 -12.18 -3.07
CA PRO A 193 13.30 -11.96 -3.45
C PRO A 193 13.48 -10.53 -3.94
N THR A 194 14.36 -9.77 -3.29
CA THR A 194 14.51 -8.32 -3.50
C THR A 194 14.76 -7.99 -4.97
N MET A 195 15.64 -8.77 -5.62
CA MET A 195 15.99 -8.61 -7.04
C MET A 195 14.87 -9.01 -8.03
N LYS A 196 13.75 -9.58 -7.54
CA LYS A 196 12.61 -10.00 -8.37
C LYS A 196 11.37 -9.12 -8.17
N ILE A 197 11.46 -8.08 -7.35
CA ILE A 197 10.40 -7.08 -7.22
C ILE A 197 10.43 -6.23 -8.50
N LYS A 198 9.34 -6.28 -9.28
CA LYS A 198 9.24 -5.60 -10.59
C LYS A 198 8.30 -4.39 -10.58
N LYS A 199 7.36 -4.36 -9.64
CA LYS A 199 6.41 -3.25 -9.46
C LYS A 199 6.98 -2.28 -8.44
N GLU A 200 6.69 -1.01 -8.61
CA GLU A 200 7.10 0.09 -7.73
C GLU A 200 5.90 0.96 -7.39
N GLY A 201 6.08 1.90 -6.45
CA GLY A 201 5.04 2.84 -6.09
C GLY A 201 3.75 2.18 -5.61
N VAL A 202 2.62 2.82 -5.90
CA VAL A 202 1.29 2.39 -5.45
C VAL A 202 0.89 1.02 -6.01
N ASP A 203 1.33 0.66 -7.21
CA ASP A 203 0.99 -0.62 -7.83
C ASP A 203 1.54 -1.82 -7.04
N LEU A 204 2.78 -1.71 -6.54
CA LEU A 204 3.37 -2.73 -5.68
C LEU A 204 2.54 -2.93 -4.40
N TYR A 205 2.19 -1.83 -3.74
CA TYR A 205 1.49 -1.89 -2.47
C TYR A 205 0.03 -2.32 -2.62
N ASN A 206 -0.65 -1.92 -3.69
CA ASN A 206 -1.99 -2.39 -4.01
C ASN A 206 -2.00 -3.92 -4.18
N ASP A 207 -1.04 -4.49 -4.92
CA ASP A 207 -0.89 -5.94 -5.07
C ASP A 207 -0.68 -6.65 -3.72
N LEU A 208 0.24 -6.13 -2.89
CA LEU A 208 0.57 -6.70 -1.59
C LEU A 208 -0.63 -6.66 -0.63
N LEU A 209 -1.32 -5.52 -0.56
CA LEU A 209 -2.47 -5.31 0.31
C LEU A 209 -3.68 -6.12 -0.16
N LEU A 210 -3.92 -6.20 -1.48
CA LEU A 210 -4.99 -7.04 -2.02
C LEU A 210 -4.72 -8.52 -1.76
N PHE A 211 -3.48 -8.98 -1.98
CA PHE A 211 -3.09 -10.35 -1.59
C PHE A 211 -3.34 -10.61 -0.11
N HIS A 212 -2.95 -9.68 0.78
CA HIS A 212 -3.20 -9.80 2.22
C HIS A 212 -4.69 -9.87 2.55
N LYS A 213 -5.50 -9.00 1.94
CA LYS A 213 -6.95 -8.92 2.14
C LYS A 213 -7.66 -10.20 1.70
N LEU A 214 -7.20 -10.81 0.60
CA LEU A 214 -7.85 -11.98 -0.01
C LEU A 214 -7.29 -13.34 0.46
N LYS A 215 -6.30 -13.39 1.34
CA LYS A 215 -5.61 -14.67 1.69
C LYS A 215 -6.45 -15.64 2.52
N ASN A 216 -7.39 -15.14 3.32
CA ASN A 216 -8.19 -15.92 4.28
C ASN A 216 -9.68 -15.62 4.16
N ILE A 217 -10.20 -15.64 2.92
CA ILE A 217 -11.61 -15.36 2.66
C ILE A 217 -12.48 -16.46 3.27
N LYS A 218 -13.56 -16.04 3.93
CA LYS A 218 -14.57 -16.95 4.45
C LYS A 218 -15.59 -17.30 3.36
N PRO A 219 -16.21 -18.49 3.45
CA PRO A 219 -17.40 -18.81 2.68
C PRO A 219 -18.43 -17.67 2.66
N ILE A 220 -18.98 -17.38 1.48
CA ILE A 220 -20.03 -16.38 1.28
C ILE A 220 -21.33 -16.92 1.89
N ALA A 221 -21.98 -16.14 2.75
CA ALA A 221 -23.20 -16.57 3.41
C ALA A 221 -24.32 -16.89 2.41
N GLU A 222 -25.10 -17.94 2.71
CA GLU A 222 -26.24 -18.40 1.88
C GLU A 222 -27.19 -17.27 1.49
N LYS A 223 -27.35 -16.25 2.36
CA LYS A 223 -28.20 -15.08 2.10
C LYS A 223 -27.82 -14.29 0.84
N PHE A 224 -26.60 -14.43 0.34
CA PHE A 224 -26.11 -13.79 -0.89
C PHE A 224 -25.94 -14.78 -2.05
N GLN A 225 -26.10 -16.08 -1.82
CA GLN A 225 -25.91 -17.08 -2.87
C GLN A 225 -27.15 -17.13 -3.78
N GLY A 226 -26.92 -17.38 -5.07
CA GLY A 226 -27.98 -17.40 -6.07
C GLY A 226 -27.55 -16.78 -7.38
N LYS A 227 -28.53 -16.58 -8.26
CA LYS A 227 -28.39 -15.88 -9.53
C LYS A 227 -29.11 -14.55 -9.43
N PHE A 228 -28.43 -13.50 -9.85
CA PHE A 228 -28.94 -12.14 -9.75
C PHE A 228 -28.72 -11.40 -11.06
N ARG A 229 -29.66 -10.50 -11.36
CA ARG A 229 -29.63 -9.64 -12.52
C ARG A 229 -29.75 -8.18 -12.09
N ALA A 230 -28.95 -7.31 -12.66
CA ALA A 230 -29.06 -5.87 -12.47
C ALA A 230 -29.01 -5.17 -13.83
N GLU A 231 -29.82 -4.14 -13.99
CA GLU A 231 -29.89 -3.37 -15.22
C GLU A 231 -29.54 -1.91 -14.92
N VAL A 232 -28.77 -1.29 -15.80
CA VAL A 232 -28.46 0.13 -15.68
C VAL A 232 -28.34 0.77 -17.05
N ASP A 233 -28.95 1.93 -17.17
CA ASP A 233 -28.75 2.83 -18.30
C ASP A 233 -27.41 3.55 -18.12
N GLY A 234 -26.57 3.47 -19.14
CA GLY A 234 -25.31 4.18 -19.25
C GLY A 234 -25.48 5.65 -19.65
N GLU A 235 -24.39 6.27 -20.08
CA GLU A 235 -24.41 7.68 -20.47
C GLU A 235 -25.23 7.92 -21.74
N VAL A 236 -25.95 9.05 -21.75
CA VAL A 236 -26.68 9.52 -22.93
C VAL A 236 -25.66 10.02 -23.94
N THR A 237 -25.47 9.30 -25.05
CA THR A 237 -24.69 9.80 -26.18
C THR A 237 -25.60 10.52 -27.18
N MET A 238 -25.04 11.32 -28.10
CA MET A 238 -25.81 12.05 -29.12
C MET A 238 -26.75 11.16 -29.96
N ASN A 239 -26.53 9.84 -29.98
CA ASN A 239 -27.20 8.90 -30.87
C ASN A 239 -27.92 7.72 -30.16
N GLU A 240 -28.06 7.68 -28.82
CA GLU A 240 -28.92 6.79 -27.99
C GLU A 240 -28.35 6.64 -26.56
N ILE A 241 -29.14 6.10 -25.64
CA ILE A 241 -28.75 5.71 -24.27
C ILE A 241 -28.16 4.30 -24.32
N GLY A 242 -26.93 4.14 -23.86
CA GLY A 242 -26.33 2.81 -23.68
C GLY A 242 -27.06 2.05 -22.57
N HIS A 243 -27.19 0.74 -22.67
CA HIS A 243 -27.84 -0.08 -21.63
C HIS A 243 -26.95 -1.29 -21.33
N THR A 244 -26.73 -1.57 -20.05
CA THR A 244 -25.96 -2.75 -19.64
C THR A 244 -26.76 -3.57 -18.65
N THR A 245 -26.91 -4.85 -18.96
CA THR A 245 -27.44 -5.86 -18.03
C THR A 245 -26.26 -6.65 -17.46
N TYR A 246 -26.24 -6.82 -16.15
CA TYR A 246 -25.24 -7.58 -15.41
C TYR A 246 -25.90 -8.83 -14.81
N TYR A 247 -25.21 -9.96 -14.93
CA TYR A 247 -25.62 -11.26 -14.43
C TYR A 247 -24.57 -11.77 -13.45
N PHE A 248 -24.96 -11.94 -12.20
CA PHE A 248 -24.11 -12.44 -11.12
C PHE A 248 -24.54 -13.85 -10.74
N THR A 249 -23.59 -14.79 -10.72
CA THR A 249 -23.76 -16.08 -10.07
C THR A 249 -22.90 -16.12 -8.83
N ILE A 250 -23.53 -16.18 -7.65
CA ILE A 250 -22.85 -16.19 -6.35
C ILE A 250 -23.02 -17.57 -5.73
N THR A 251 -21.89 -18.19 -5.42
CA THR A 251 -21.82 -19.46 -4.69
C THR A 251 -21.08 -19.26 -3.38
N GLU A 252 -20.96 -20.31 -2.58
CA GLU A 252 -20.19 -20.28 -1.33
C GLU A 252 -18.75 -19.76 -1.51
N ASN A 253 -18.08 -20.11 -2.62
CA ASN A 253 -16.63 -19.87 -2.77
C ASN A 253 -16.26 -19.02 -3.99
N GLN A 254 -17.21 -18.73 -4.86
CA GLN A 254 -16.95 -18.06 -6.13
C GLN A 254 -18.11 -17.15 -6.51
N ILE A 255 -17.75 -16.02 -7.11
CA ILE A 255 -18.67 -15.11 -7.79
C ILE A 255 -18.25 -15.03 -9.26
N ASP A 256 -19.20 -15.21 -10.17
CA ASP A 256 -19.00 -15.03 -11.62
C ASP A 256 -19.89 -13.90 -12.12
N LEU A 257 -19.31 -12.98 -12.87
CA LEU A 257 -20.00 -11.86 -13.51
C LEU A 257 -19.95 -12.00 -15.03
N LYS A 258 -21.12 -11.87 -15.66
CA LYS A 258 -21.27 -11.68 -17.09
C LYS A 258 -22.09 -10.43 -17.35
N SER A 259 -21.88 -9.78 -18.47
CA SER A 259 -22.67 -8.62 -18.86
C SER A 259 -23.06 -8.65 -20.33
N GLU A 260 -24.18 -7.99 -20.62
CA GLU A 260 -24.64 -7.73 -21.97
C GLU A 260 -24.79 -6.22 -22.10
N ALA A 261 -23.99 -5.61 -22.97
CA ALA A 261 -23.94 -4.19 -23.16
C ALA A 261 -24.39 -3.81 -24.57
N ILE A 262 -25.40 -2.95 -24.66
CA ILE A 262 -25.74 -2.22 -25.88
C ILE A 262 -24.98 -0.90 -25.81
N ARG A 263 -23.91 -0.79 -26.62
CA ARG A 263 -23.01 0.39 -26.66
C ARG A 263 -22.41 0.76 -25.28
N GLY A 264 -21.98 -0.23 -24.50
CA GLY A 264 -21.30 -0.03 -23.22
C GLY A 264 -19.79 -0.28 -23.31
N ASP A 265 -19.04 0.48 -22.51
CA ASP A 265 -17.59 0.33 -22.38
C ASP A 265 -17.20 -0.56 -21.20
N PHE A 266 -16.12 -1.30 -21.43
CA PHE A 266 -15.26 -2.00 -20.47
C PHE A 266 -15.94 -2.52 -19.18
N VAL A 267 -16.42 -3.77 -19.23
CA VAL A 267 -16.88 -4.48 -18.04
C VAL A 267 -15.80 -5.44 -17.57
N CYS A 268 -15.46 -5.38 -16.28
CA CYS A 268 -14.52 -6.30 -15.62
C CYS A 268 -15.12 -7.71 -15.47
N GLU A 269 -15.54 -8.34 -16.56
CA GLU A 269 -16.20 -9.64 -16.50
C GLU A 269 -15.30 -10.76 -15.98
N GLY A 270 -15.96 -11.78 -15.42
CA GLY A 270 -15.32 -13.00 -14.96
C GLY A 270 -15.42 -13.19 -13.46
N ASN A 271 -14.32 -13.69 -12.86
CA ASN A 271 -14.36 -14.22 -11.51
C ASN A 271 -14.06 -13.14 -10.48
N TYR A 272 -14.78 -13.22 -9.38
CA TYR A 272 -14.66 -12.36 -8.23
C TYR A 272 -14.55 -13.19 -6.95
N LYS A 273 -13.85 -12.60 -5.98
CA LYS A 273 -13.80 -13.03 -4.59
C LYS A 273 -14.69 -12.12 -3.74
N GLY A 274 -15.44 -12.70 -2.82
CA GLY A 274 -16.34 -11.98 -1.93
C GLY A 274 -15.76 -11.81 -0.53
N ILE A 275 -15.80 -10.59 0.02
CA ILE A 275 -15.60 -10.36 1.46
C ILE A 275 -16.91 -9.82 2.02
N GLN A 276 -17.45 -10.51 3.02
CA GLN A 276 -18.67 -10.06 3.68
C GLN A 276 -18.33 -9.28 4.96
N GLU A 277 -18.82 -8.04 5.02
CA GLU A 277 -18.85 -7.21 6.22
C GLU A 277 -20.31 -6.86 6.51
N ASP A 278 -20.83 -7.37 7.63
CA ASP A 278 -22.24 -7.21 8.04
C ASP A 278 -23.27 -7.67 6.96
N ASN A 279 -23.98 -6.70 6.39
CA ASN A 279 -25.00 -6.87 5.34
C ASN A 279 -24.50 -6.43 3.97
N ILE A 280 -23.20 -6.25 3.79
CA ILE A 280 -22.56 -5.91 2.52
C ILE A 280 -21.59 -7.02 2.12
N LEU A 281 -21.71 -7.47 0.88
CA LEU A 281 -20.77 -8.35 0.21
C LEU A 281 -19.95 -7.51 -0.77
N GLU A 282 -18.67 -7.33 -0.48
CA GLU A 282 -17.71 -6.65 -1.34
C GLU A 282 -17.09 -7.62 -2.35
N LEU A 283 -17.03 -7.24 -3.62
CA LEU A 283 -16.54 -8.06 -4.73
C LEU A 283 -15.19 -7.54 -5.23
N TYR A 284 -14.18 -8.41 -5.22
CA TYR A 284 -12.82 -8.13 -5.68
C TYR A 284 -12.48 -8.97 -6.90
N TYR A 285 -12.04 -8.33 -7.98
CA TYR A 285 -11.70 -9.00 -9.22
C TYR A 285 -10.56 -10.02 -9.03
N ASP A 286 -10.75 -11.24 -9.54
CA ASP A 286 -9.83 -12.38 -9.35
C ASP A 286 -9.39 -12.98 -10.70
N ARG A 287 -9.04 -12.12 -11.66
CA ARG A 287 -8.41 -12.52 -12.93
C ARG A 287 -7.19 -11.64 -13.22
N ASN A 288 -6.59 -11.84 -14.39
CA ASN A 288 -5.31 -11.24 -14.77
C ASN A 288 -5.41 -9.86 -15.43
N ASP A 289 -6.63 -9.32 -15.64
CA ASP A 289 -6.79 -7.96 -16.19
C ASP A 289 -6.42 -6.91 -15.15
N GLN A 290 -5.20 -6.37 -15.27
CA GLN A 290 -4.66 -5.38 -14.33
C GLN A 290 -5.50 -4.10 -14.24
N ARG A 291 -6.33 -3.79 -15.26
CA ARG A 291 -7.23 -2.62 -15.23
C ARG A 291 -8.37 -2.79 -14.21
N CYS A 292 -8.71 -4.04 -13.88
CA CYS A 292 -9.81 -4.41 -13.00
C CYS A 292 -9.35 -4.74 -11.57
N ILE A 293 -8.07 -5.06 -11.39
CA ILE A 293 -7.49 -5.35 -10.09
C ILE A 293 -7.32 -4.04 -9.31
N LYS A 294 -8.08 -3.89 -8.24
CA LYS A 294 -8.08 -2.71 -7.38
C LYS A 294 -8.09 -3.11 -5.91
N LEU A 295 -7.58 -2.22 -5.06
CA LEU A 295 -7.60 -2.41 -3.60
C LEU A 295 -8.99 -2.16 -2.99
N GLU A 296 -9.80 -1.32 -3.64
CA GLU A 296 -11.21 -1.13 -3.34
C GLU A 296 -12.07 -2.18 -4.06
N ALA A 297 -13.21 -2.50 -3.47
CA ALA A 297 -14.16 -3.42 -4.08
C ALA A 297 -14.63 -2.88 -5.43
N THR A 298 -14.65 -3.73 -6.46
CA THR A 298 -15.20 -3.36 -7.77
C THR A 298 -16.71 -3.16 -7.68
N TYR A 299 -17.38 -4.05 -6.93
CA TYR A 299 -18.81 -3.96 -6.66
C TYR A 299 -19.09 -4.20 -5.18
N SER A 300 -20.24 -3.73 -4.72
CA SER A 300 -20.76 -4.06 -3.40
C SER A 300 -22.22 -4.47 -3.52
N ILE A 301 -22.60 -5.57 -2.91
CA ILE A 301 -23.99 -6.06 -2.89
C ILE A 301 -24.49 -5.98 -1.46
N LYS A 302 -25.62 -5.32 -1.23
CA LYS A 302 -26.29 -5.31 0.09
C LYS A 302 -27.66 -5.99 0.01
N LYS A 303 -28.07 -6.57 1.13
CA LYS A 303 -29.41 -7.14 1.31
C LYS A 303 -30.19 -6.29 2.32
N GLU A 304 -31.37 -5.83 1.94
CA GLU A 304 -32.29 -5.07 2.80
C GLU A 304 -33.68 -5.71 2.74
N GLY A 305 -34.08 -6.39 3.82
CA GLY A 305 -35.28 -7.24 3.80
C GLY A 305 -35.13 -8.38 2.80
N ASP A 306 -36.06 -8.49 1.85
CA ASP A 306 -36.02 -9.47 0.77
C ASP A 306 -35.38 -8.94 -0.51
N ASP A 307 -35.06 -7.64 -0.55
CA ASP A 307 -34.48 -6.98 -1.72
C ASP A 307 -32.94 -6.98 -1.68
N PHE A 308 -32.34 -7.03 -2.86
CA PHE A 308 -30.91 -6.91 -3.08
C PHE A 308 -30.58 -5.64 -3.86
N PHE A 309 -29.45 -5.02 -3.54
CA PHE A 309 -28.97 -3.82 -4.21
C PHE A 309 -27.49 -3.96 -4.50
N ILE A 310 -27.04 -3.41 -5.63
CA ILE A 310 -25.64 -3.39 -6.04
C ILE A 310 -25.15 -1.96 -6.24
N LYS A 311 -23.88 -1.74 -5.91
CA LYS A 311 -23.11 -0.53 -6.15
C LYS A 311 -21.91 -0.84 -7.04
N GLY A 312 -21.48 0.12 -7.86
CA GLY A 312 -20.32 0.00 -8.74
C GLY A 312 -20.64 -0.33 -10.21
N ILE A 313 -21.92 -0.39 -10.58
CA ILE A 313 -22.37 -0.55 -11.99
C ILE A 313 -22.82 0.81 -12.57
N GLY A 314 -22.82 0.95 -13.90
CA GLY A 314 -23.39 2.13 -14.59
C GLY A 314 -22.43 3.30 -14.84
N GLY A 315 -21.11 3.05 -14.86
CA GLY A 315 -20.10 4.08 -15.17
C GLY A 315 -19.84 5.06 -14.02
N GLU A 316 -18.98 6.06 -14.26
CA GLU A 316 -18.51 6.99 -13.21
C GLU A 316 -19.65 7.78 -12.53
N VAL A 317 -20.70 8.11 -13.29
CA VAL A 317 -21.83 8.92 -12.82
C VAL A 317 -22.69 8.17 -11.79
N ARG A 318 -22.92 6.86 -11.99
CA ARG A 318 -23.78 6.03 -11.14
C ARG A 318 -23.04 5.01 -10.29
N ALA A 319 -21.70 4.97 -10.38
CA ALA A 319 -20.87 4.07 -9.59
C ALA A 319 -21.14 4.17 -8.06
N ASN A 320 -21.66 5.31 -7.60
CA ASN A 320 -21.99 5.52 -6.20
C ASN A 320 -23.43 5.20 -5.79
N ASP A 321 -24.31 4.87 -6.73
CA ASP A 321 -25.72 4.60 -6.48
C ASP A 321 -25.97 3.13 -6.12
N TRP A 322 -26.99 2.90 -5.28
CA TRP A 322 -27.51 1.56 -5.01
C TRP A 322 -28.62 1.24 -6.01
N ILE A 323 -28.36 0.29 -6.88
CA ILE A 323 -29.27 -0.14 -7.94
C ILE A 323 -29.90 -1.48 -7.54
N LYS A 324 -31.21 -1.60 -7.68
CA LYS A 324 -31.94 -2.82 -7.33
C LYS A 324 -31.49 -3.99 -8.21
N MET A 325 -31.30 -5.15 -7.58
CA MET A 325 -31.05 -6.42 -8.24
C MET A 325 -32.32 -7.28 -8.21
N TYR A 326 -32.46 -8.14 -9.21
CA TYR A 326 -33.55 -9.10 -9.35
C TYR A 326 -32.98 -10.51 -9.21
N ILE A 327 -33.69 -11.39 -8.51
CA ILE A 327 -33.34 -12.81 -8.43
C ILE A 327 -33.82 -13.48 -9.72
N GLU A 328 -32.99 -14.34 -10.32
CA GLU A 328 -33.34 -15.12 -11.51
C GLU A 328 -33.99 -16.47 -11.19
#